data_AF-A0A2E4P8C2-F1
#
_entry.id   AF-A0A2E4P8C2-F1
#
_cell.length_a   1.000
_cell.length_b   1.000
_cell.length_c   1.000
_cell.angle_alpha   90.00
_cell.angle_beta   90.00
_cell.angle_gamma   90.00
#
_symmetry.space_group_name_H-M   'P 1'
#
loop_
_entity.id
_entity.type
_entity.pdbx_description
1 polymer ?
#
loop_
_entity_poly.entity_id
_entity_poly.type
_entity_poly.pdbx_seq_one_letter_code
_entity_poly.pdbx_strand_id
1 'polypeptide(L)'
;MKNITIKEYAQLQDASEYAILEFVKPANSFAGKSFTVNSMPFTNVKYCIRLIGNMNDWNTLCQLFTICFDIDDDAFWNARVKEYFQARQYIIQQFKNAVEIESKLFASQDKDAHLWKMAGSERLMPYNDLLPLINLGKMLGQYPQDLGRKPYVEIISLLAATKVQSEVEQDFLKLKK
;
A
#
# COMPACT_ATOMS: atom_id res chain seq x y z
N MET A 1 -22.91 -1.81 -23.98
CA MET A 1 -22.59 -2.10 -22.56
C MET A 1 -23.74 -1.73 -21.66
N LYS A 2 -24.36 -2.75 -21.05
CA LYS A 2 -25.38 -2.55 -20.02
C LYS A 2 -24.71 -2.06 -18.72
N ASN A 3 -25.40 -1.23 -17.96
CA ASN A 3 -24.91 -0.77 -16.66
C ASN A 3 -25.22 -1.81 -15.58
N ILE A 4 -24.42 -2.88 -15.51
CA ILE A 4 -24.59 -3.97 -14.55
C ILE A 4 -23.82 -3.72 -13.25
N THR A 5 -24.21 -4.43 -12.21
CA THR A 5 -23.55 -4.50 -10.91
C THR A 5 -22.34 -5.45 -10.94
N ILE A 6 -21.47 -5.36 -9.92
CA ILE A 6 -20.36 -6.32 -9.76
C ILE A 6 -20.89 -7.74 -9.60
N LYS A 7 -21.97 -7.92 -8.83
CA LYS A 7 -22.61 -9.22 -8.62
C LYS A 7 -23.04 -9.88 -9.93
N GLU A 8 -23.68 -9.11 -10.81
CA GLU A 8 -24.07 -9.59 -12.14
C GLU A 8 -22.86 -9.86 -13.02
N TYR A 9 -21.84 -9.01 -12.98
CA TYR A 9 -20.61 -9.17 -13.75
C TYR A 9 -19.85 -10.45 -13.36
N ALA A 10 -19.76 -10.76 -12.07
CA ALA A 10 -19.09 -11.95 -11.55
C ALA A 10 -19.77 -13.27 -11.98
N GLN A 11 -21.02 -13.22 -12.42
CA GLN A 11 -21.80 -14.38 -12.87
C GLN A 11 -21.83 -14.55 -14.39
N LEU A 12 -21.25 -13.62 -15.15
CA LEU A 12 -21.23 -13.70 -16.61
C LEU A 12 -20.38 -14.88 -17.07
N GLN A 13 -20.92 -15.67 -17.99
CA GLN A 13 -20.15 -16.72 -18.70
C GLN A 13 -19.19 -16.12 -19.73
N ASP A 14 -19.55 -14.95 -20.29
CA ASP A 14 -18.73 -14.20 -21.23
C ASP A 14 -18.67 -12.72 -20.80
N ALA A 15 -17.46 -12.24 -20.49
CA ALA A 15 -17.18 -10.88 -20.05
C ALA A 15 -16.51 -10.02 -21.14
N SER A 16 -16.39 -10.52 -22.38
CA SER A 16 -15.65 -9.87 -23.47
C SER A 16 -16.12 -8.43 -23.76
N GLU A 17 -17.43 -8.17 -23.66
CA GLU A 17 -18.02 -6.83 -23.87
C GLU A 17 -17.46 -5.78 -22.88
N TYR A 18 -17.02 -6.22 -21.70
CA TYR A 18 -16.54 -5.36 -20.63
C TYR A 18 -15.02 -5.22 -20.59
N ALA A 19 -14.27 -5.94 -21.44
CA ALA A 19 -12.81 -5.86 -21.49
C ALA A 19 -12.30 -4.42 -21.73
N ILE A 20 -13.07 -3.60 -22.47
CA ILE A 20 -12.76 -2.18 -22.68
C ILE A 20 -12.70 -1.37 -21.38
N LEU A 21 -13.36 -1.81 -20.31
CA LEU A 21 -13.33 -1.15 -19.00
C LEU A 21 -11.96 -1.26 -18.34
N GLU A 22 -11.10 -2.19 -18.76
CA GLU A 22 -9.71 -2.26 -18.29
C GLU A 22 -8.88 -1.03 -18.66
N PHE A 23 -9.33 -0.23 -19.64
CA PHE A 23 -8.67 0.99 -20.10
C PHE A 23 -9.40 2.28 -19.68
N VAL A 24 -10.42 2.16 -18.80
CA VAL A 24 -11.16 3.33 -18.32
C VAL A 24 -10.24 4.25 -17.51
N LYS A 25 -10.50 5.57 -17.49
CA LYS A 25 -9.70 6.49 -16.67
C LYS A 25 -9.89 6.20 -15.17
N PRO A 26 -8.81 6.14 -14.37
CA PRO A 26 -8.90 5.99 -12.92
C PRO A 26 -9.76 7.08 -12.27
N ALA A 27 -10.55 6.71 -11.27
CA ALA A 27 -11.35 7.66 -10.48
C ALA A 27 -11.33 7.31 -8.99
N ASN A 28 -11.24 8.33 -8.14
CA ASN A 28 -11.31 8.18 -6.69
C ASN A 28 -12.76 8.27 -6.19
N SER A 29 -13.59 7.34 -6.64
CA SER A 29 -14.97 7.23 -6.19
C SER A 29 -15.40 5.77 -6.32
N PHE A 30 -15.90 5.21 -5.24
CA PHE A 30 -16.53 3.89 -5.22
C PHE A 30 -17.66 3.85 -4.19
N ALA A 31 -18.86 3.46 -4.61
CA ALA A 31 -20.08 3.47 -3.79
C ALA A 31 -20.32 4.81 -3.06
N GLY A 32 -19.99 5.93 -3.73
CA GLY A 32 -20.12 7.27 -3.18
C GLY A 32 -19.06 7.66 -2.13
N LYS A 33 -18.09 6.79 -1.86
CA LYS A 33 -16.95 7.07 -0.97
C LYS A 33 -15.67 7.31 -1.78
N SER A 34 -14.74 8.02 -1.18
CA SER A 34 -13.40 8.27 -1.72
C SER A 34 -12.38 7.97 -0.63
N PHE A 35 -11.12 7.76 -1.03
CA PHE A 35 -10.06 7.50 -0.05
C PHE A 35 -8.76 8.18 -0.40
N THR A 36 -7.85 8.23 0.58
CA THR A 36 -6.48 8.70 0.39
C THR A 36 -5.53 7.81 1.18
N VAL A 37 -4.49 7.31 0.49
CA VAL A 37 -3.49 6.42 1.11
C VAL A 37 -2.81 7.08 2.30
N ASN A 38 -2.62 8.40 2.27
CA ASN A 38 -1.92 9.15 3.31
C ASN A 38 -2.60 9.09 4.68
N SER A 39 -3.93 9.03 4.73
CA SER A 39 -4.70 8.98 5.98
C SER A 39 -4.96 7.56 6.46
N MET A 40 -4.72 6.54 5.62
CA MET A 40 -4.91 5.15 6.01
C MET A 40 -3.89 4.75 7.08
N PRO A 41 -4.25 3.85 8.01
CA PRO A 41 -3.28 3.25 8.91
C PRO A 41 -2.14 2.59 8.13
N PHE A 42 -0.90 2.74 8.60
CA PHE A 42 0.27 2.14 7.95
C PHE A 42 0.10 0.62 7.74
N THR A 43 -0.44 -0.09 8.74
CA THR A 43 -0.71 -1.54 8.62
C THR A 43 -1.70 -1.87 7.51
N ASN A 44 -2.72 -1.03 7.32
CA ASN A 44 -3.71 -1.23 6.27
C ASN A 44 -3.07 -0.99 4.89
N VAL A 45 -2.21 0.02 4.76
CA VAL A 45 -1.48 0.27 3.51
C VAL A 45 -0.61 -0.93 3.14
N LYS A 46 0.17 -1.46 4.09
CA LYS A 46 0.99 -2.66 3.87
C LYS A 46 0.15 -3.89 3.53
N TYR A 47 -0.96 -4.08 4.22
CA TYR A 47 -1.88 -5.18 3.93
C TYR A 47 -2.49 -5.06 2.51
N CYS A 48 -2.97 -3.89 2.12
CA CYS A 48 -3.50 -3.64 0.78
C CYS A 48 -2.46 -3.87 -0.33
N ILE A 49 -1.19 -3.47 -0.13
CA ILE A 49 -0.10 -3.76 -1.07
C ILE A 49 0.06 -5.27 -1.27
N ARG A 50 -0.03 -6.08 -0.21
CA ARG A 50 0.02 -7.55 -0.32
C ARG A 50 -1.19 -8.12 -1.06
N LEU A 51 -2.40 -7.60 -0.80
CA LEU A 51 -3.61 -8.03 -1.50
C LEU A 51 -3.54 -7.73 -3.01
N ILE A 52 -2.94 -6.61 -3.39
CA ILE A 52 -2.74 -6.23 -4.81
C ILE A 52 -1.87 -7.28 -5.54
N GLY A 53 -0.92 -7.92 -4.85
CA GLY A 53 -0.12 -9.01 -5.42
C GLY A 53 -0.94 -10.24 -5.81
N ASN A 54 -2.13 -10.43 -5.23
CA ASN A 54 -2.97 -11.62 -5.36
C ASN A 54 -4.44 -11.29 -5.75
N MET A 55 -4.67 -10.40 -6.71
CA MET A 55 -6.01 -9.91 -7.12
C MET A 55 -6.85 -10.87 -7.99
N ASN A 56 -6.63 -12.19 -7.90
CA ASN A 56 -7.32 -13.14 -8.77
C ASN A 56 -8.67 -13.62 -8.21
N ASP A 57 -8.99 -13.26 -6.96
CA ASP A 57 -10.19 -13.71 -6.25
C ASP A 57 -11.11 -12.54 -5.89
N TRP A 58 -12.42 -12.73 -6.05
CA TRP A 58 -13.42 -11.72 -5.74
C TRP A 58 -13.51 -11.37 -4.26
N ASN A 59 -13.27 -12.31 -3.34
CA ASN A 59 -13.27 -11.99 -1.91
C ASN A 59 -12.08 -11.11 -1.55
N THR A 60 -10.92 -11.37 -2.14
CA THR A 60 -9.72 -10.53 -1.99
C THR A 60 -9.96 -9.12 -2.53
N LEU A 61 -10.64 -9.00 -3.69
CA LEU A 61 -11.03 -7.70 -4.24
C LEU A 61 -12.04 -6.99 -3.34
N CYS A 62 -13.05 -7.69 -2.83
CA CYS A 62 -14.02 -7.14 -1.89
C CYS A 62 -13.31 -6.59 -0.65
N GLN A 63 -12.42 -7.39 -0.03
CA GLN A 63 -11.61 -6.95 1.12
C GLN A 63 -10.74 -5.73 0.84
N LEU A 64 -10.12 -5.67 -0.34
CA LEU A 64 -9.31 -4.52 -0.73
C LEU A 64 -10.17 -3.24 -0.80
N PHE A 65 -11.36 -3.34 -1.40
CA PHE A 65 -12.26 -2.20 -1.56
C PHE A 65 -12.91 -1.76 -0.26
N THR A 66 -13.32 -2.70 0.60
CA THR A 66 -13.87 -2.40 1.92
C THR A 66 -12.85 -1.68 2.79
N ILE A 67 -11.58 -2.07 2.75
CA ILE A 67 -10.51 -1.38 3.49
C ILE A 67 -10.20 0.00 2.90
N CYS A 68 -10.11 0.11 1.56
CA CYS A 68 -9.75 1.38 0.93
C CYS A 68 -10.86 2.42 1.08
N PHE A 69 -12.10 2.05 0.75
CA PHE A 69 -13.23 2.97 0.69
C PHE A 69 -14.09 2.98 1.95
N ASP A 70 -13.76 2.16 2.97
CA ASP A 70 -14.55 2.04 4.20
C ASP A 70 -16.01 1.64 3.92
N ILE A 71 -16.23 0.66 3.05
CA ILE A 71 -17.58 0.18 2.69
C ILE A 71 -17.83 -1.22 3.24
N ASP A 72 -19.08 -1.65 3.23
CA ASP A 72 -19.44 -3.05 3.48
C ASP A 72 -19.43 -3.89 2.18
N ASP A 73 -19.49 -5.21 2.35
CA ASP A 73 -19.51 -6.16 1.24
C ASP A 73 -20.75 -5.96 0.34
N ASP A 74 -21.89 -5.61 0.93
CA ASP A 74 -23.13 -5.36 0.19
C ASP A 74 -22.99 -4.16 -0.76
N ALA A 75 -22.39 -3.05 -0.30
CA ALA A 75 -22.11 -1.89 -1.12
C ALA A 75 -21.12 -2.25 -2.25
N PHE A 76 -20.14 -3.12 -1.98
CA PHE A 76 -19.23 -3.62 -3.01
C PHE A 76 -20.00 -4.37 -4.11
N TRP A 77 -20.77 -5.38 -3.76
CA TRP A 77 -21.45 -6.23 -4.74
C TRP A 77 -22.53 -5.49 -5.55
N ASN A 78 -23.17 -4.49 -4.95
CA ASN A 78 -24.19 -3.66 -5.59
C ASN A 78 -23.64 -2.47 -6.39
N ALA A 79 -22.34 -2.16 -6.26
CA ALA A 79 -21.70 -1.09 -7.03
C ALA A 79 -21.71 -1.39 -8.55
N ARG A 80 -21.57 -0.34 -9.36
CA ARG A 80 -21.55 -0.48 -10.82
C ARG A 80 -20.21 -1.03 -11.29
N VAL A 81 -20.24 -1.94 -12.28
CA VAL A 81 -19.01 -2.55 -12.80
C VAL A 81 -18.04 -1.50 -13.36
N LYS A 82 -18.55 -0.44 -14.00
CA LYS A 82 -17.72 0.66 -14.49
C LYS A 82 -16.99 1.37 -13.35
N GLU A 83 -17.70 1.65 -12.26
CA GLU A 83 -17.14 2.30 -11.07
C GLU A 83 -16.04 1.44 -10.45
N TYR A 84 -16.26 0.12 -10.38
CA TYR A 84 -15.26 -0.85 -9.95
C TYR A 84 -13.96 -0.76 -10.76
N PHE A 85 -14.02 -0.78 -12.10
CA PHE A 85 -12.81 -0.72 -12.92
C PHE A 85 -12.06 0.61 -12.74
N GLN A 86 -12.78 1.73 -12.64
CA GLN A 86 -12.19 3.05 -12.40
C GLN A 86 -11.50 3.13 -11.03
N ALA A 87 -12.18 2.66 -9.99
CA ALA A 87 -11.66 2.64 -8.63
C ALA A 87 -10.51 1.65 -8.46
N ARG A 88 -10.57 0.48 -9.09
CA ARG A 88 -9.49 -0.52 -9.08
C ARG A 88 -8.20 0.04 -9.63
N GLN A 89 -8.25 0.69 -10.79
CA GLN A 89 -7.06 1.32 -11.36
C GLN A 89 -6.54 2.46 -10.48
N TYR A 90 -7.44 3.24 -9.87
CA TYR A 90 -7.05 4.29 -8.94
C TYR A 90 -6.31 3.72 -7.72
N ILE A 91 -6.86 2.67 -7.10
CA ILE A 91 -6.21 1.90 -6.02
C ILE A 91 -4.80 1.48 -6.44
N ILE A 92 -4.67 0.76 -7.56
CA ILE A 92 -3.38 0.26 -8.06
C ILE A 92 -2.39 1.42 -8.23
N GLN A 93 -2.83 2.52 -8.83
CA GLN A 93 -1.97 3.69 -9.04
C GLN A 93 -1.51 4.31 -7.71
N GLN A 94 -2.39 4.44 -6.73
CA GLN A 94 -2.05 5.04 -5.43
C GLN A 94 -1.06 4.18 -4.65
N PHE A 95 -1.26 2.86 -4.58
CA PHE A 95 -0.33 1.98 -3.87
C PHE A 95 0.98 1.79 -4.63
N LYS A 96 0.97 1.82 -5.97
CA LYS A 96 2.22 1.86 -6.76
C LYS A 96 3.03 3.11 -6.41
N ASN A 97 2.40 4.28 -6.37
CA ASN A 97 3.05 5.52 -5.95
C ASN A 97 3.60 5.41 -4.52
N ALA A 98 2.85 4.80 -3.59
CA ALA A 98 3.30 4.57 -2.21
C ALA A 98 4.57 3.71 -2.17
N VAL A 99 4.59 2.58 -2.90
CA VAL A 99 5.77 1.70 -3.01
C VAL A 99 6.95 2.43 -3.64
N GLU A 100 6.73 3.26 -4.67
CA GLU A 100 7.80 4.05 -5.29
C GLU A 100 8.39 5.09 -4.34
N ILE A 101 7.55 5.76 -3.54
CA ILE A 101 7.98 6.72 -2.52
C ILE A 101 8.81 6.01 -1.46
N GLU A 102 8.32 4.87 -0.93
CA GLU A 102 9.07 4.07 0.03
C GLU A 102 10.40 3.59 -0.55
N SER A 103 10.40 3.09 -1.79
CA SER A 103 11.62 2.60 -2.44
C SER A 103 12.66 3.71 -2.59
N LYS A 104 12.25 4.94 -2.94
CA LYS A 104 13.13 6.11 -2.97
C LYS A 104 13.61 6.49 -1.57
N LEU A 105 12.75 6.40 -0.58
CA LEU A 105 13.11 6.71 0.80
C LEU A 105 14.10 5.70 1.37
N PHE A 106 13.96 4.42 1.07
CA PHE A 106 14.83 3.35 1.58
C PHE A 106 15.93 2.95 0.61
N ALA A 107 16.03 3.60 -0.55
CA ALA A 107 17.21 3.54 -1.40
C ALA A 107 18.39 4.09 -0.60
N SER A 108 19.09 3.17 0.06
CA SER A 108 20.41 3.41 0.63
C SER A 108 21.35 3.54 -0.56
N GLN A 109 22.29 4.49 -0.53
CA GLN A 109 23.43 4.46 -1.45
C GLN A 109 24.27 3.22 -1.12
N ASP A 110 23.89 2.10 -1.75
CA ASP A 110 24.59 0.88 -2.18
C ASP A 110 26.03 0.59 -1.73
N LYS A 111 26.44 0.97 -0.51
CA LYS A 111 27.80 0.72 -0.03
C LYS A 111 27.95 -0.64 0.65
N ASP A 112 26.88 -1.20 1.20
CA ASP A 112 26.94 -2.44 2.00
C ASP A 112 25.86 -3.48 1.65
N ALA A 113 25.15 -3.37 0.52
CA ALA A 113 24.08 -4.30 0.15
C ALA A 113 24.56 -5.78 0.12
N HIS A 114 25.81 -6.01 -0.29
CA HIS A 114 26.46 -7.31 -0.25
C HIS A 114 26.69 -7.82 1.18
N LEU A 115 27.16 -6.98 2.10
CA LEU A 115 27.37 -7.33 3.51
C LEU A 115 26.04 -7.58 4.22
N TRP A 116 25.01 -6.78 3.89
CA TRP A 116 23.65 -6.96 4.38
C TRP A 116 23.04 -8.29 3.93
N LYS A 117 23.31 -8.71 2.69
CA LYS A 117 22.90 -10.02 2.19
C LYS A 117 23.66 -11.15 2.90
N MET A 118 24.97 -11.03 3.08
CA MET A 118 25.78 -12.01 3.82
C MET A 118 25.37 -12.14 5.30
N ALA A 119 24.87 -11.08 5.91
CA ALA A 119 24.33 -11.09 7.27
C ALA A 119 22.98 -11.83 7.40
N GLY A 120 22.43 -12.36 6.29
CA GLY A 120 21.19 -13.12 6.30
C GLY A 120 19.94 -12.25 6.27
N SER A 121 19.99 -11.06 5.65
CA SER A 121 18.82 -10.17 5.47
C SER A 121 17.64 -10.83 4.76
N GLU A 122 17.84 -11.93 4.05
CA GLU A 122 16.77 -12.75 3.49
C GLU A 122 15.81 -13.30 4.56
N ARG A 123 16.31 -13.54 5.79
CA ARG A 123 15.47 -13.97 6.94
C ARG A 123 14.52 -12.88 7.42
N LEU A 124 14.79 -11.62 7.05
CA LEU A 124 14.00 -10.46 7.44
C LEU A 124 12.87 -10.15 6.46
N MET A 125 12.87 -10.75 5.26
CA MET A 125 11.85 -10.54 4.24
C MET A 125 10.40 -10.73 4.73
N PRO A 126 10.08 -11.74 5.57
CA PRO A 126 8.72 -11.91 6.11
C PRO A 126 8.28 -10.75 7.01
N TYR A 127 9.23 -9.97 7.54
CA TYR A 127 9.01 -8.89 8.50
C TYR A 127 9.24 -7.51 7.90
N ASN A 128 9.38 -7.38 6.58
CA ASN A 128 9.66 -6.10 5.91
C ASN A 128 8.65 -4.99 6.26
N ASP A 129 7.40 -5.35 6.55
CA ASP A 129 6.36 -4.39 6.97
C ASP A 129 6.50 -3.97 8.44
N LEU A 130 7.07 -4.84 9.29
CA LEU A 130 7.14 -4.64 10.73
C LEU A 130 8.48 -3.99 11.14
N LEU A 131 9.55 -4.24 10.40
CA LEU A 131 10.88 -3.71 10.70
C LEU A 131 10.94 -2.18 10.79
N PRO A 132 10.30 -1.40 9.89
CA PRO A 132 10.27 0.05 10.02
C PRO A 132 9.62 0.50 11.34
N LEU A 133 8.54 -0.18 11.75
CA LEU A 133 7.84 0.11 13.00
C LEU A 133 8.65 -0.29 14.23
N ILE A 134 9.39 -1.40 14.18
CA ILE A 134 10.30 -1.80 15.27
C ILE A 134 11.41 -0.77 15.45
N ASN A 135 12.00 -0.28 14.35
CA ASN A 135 13.07 0.71 14.41
C ASN A 135 12.56 2.04 15.00
N LEU A 136 11.42 2.54 14.50
CA LEU A 136 10.79 3.72 15.08
C LEU A 136 10.39 3.50 16.54
N GLY A 137 9.83 2.34 16.87
CA GLY A 137 9.40 2.00 18.23
C GLY A 137 10.55 2.02 19.23
N LYS A 138 11.72 1.49 18.84
CA LYS A 138 12.94 1.56 19.65
C LYS A 138 13.41 3.00 19.89
N MET A 139 13.32 3.87 18.88
CA MET A 139 13.75 5.27 18.98
C MET A 139 12.79 6.13 19.82
N LEU A 140 11.49 5.90 19.68
CA LEU A 140 10.45 6.72 20.29
C LEU A 140 9.89 6.14 21.61
N GLY A 141 10.34 4.94 22.01
CA GLY A 141 9.81 4.23 23.17
C GLY A 141 8.34 3.80 23.00
N GLN A 142 7.90 3.58 21.76
CA GLN A 142 6.52 3.20 21.44
C GLN A 142 6.42 1.77 20.95
N TYR A 143 5.28 1.13 21.22
CA TYR A 143 5.01 -0.22 20.74
C TYR A 143 4.75 -0.20 19.22
N PRO A 144 5.39 -1.09 18.42
CA PRO A 144 5.27 -1.07 16.96
C PRO A 144 3.82 -1.17 16.45
N GLN A 145 2.95 -1.86 17.16
CA GLN A 145 1.55 -2.04 16.80
C GLN A 145 0.75 -0.75 16.96
N ASP A 146 1.12 0.11 17.93
CA ASP A 146 0.49 1.42 18.09
C ASP A 146 0.92 2.37 16.99
N LEU A 147 2.20 2.30 16.59
CA LEU A 147 2.71 3.01 15.41
C LEU A 147 2.03 2.52 14.12
N GLY A 148 1.76 1.22 14.00
CA GLY A 148 1.08 0.66 12.83
C GLY A 148 -0.34 1.20 12.60
N ARG A 149 -1.01 1.65 13.67
CA ARG A 149 -2.35 2.26 13.62
C ARG A 149 -2.33 3.73 13.21
N LYS A 150 -1.16 4.37 13.21
CA LYS A 150 -1.01 5.78 12.82
C LYS A 150 -1.18 5.96 11.31
N PRO A 151 -1.58 7.15 10.85
CA PRO A 151 -1.62 7.49 9.43
C PRO A 151 -0.31 7.19 8.73
N TYR A 152 -0.40 6.60 7.54
CA TYR A 152 0.73 6.23 6.71
C TYR A 152 1.70 7.38 6.49
N VAL A 153 1.18 8.58 6.20
CA VAL A 153 2.01 9.77 5.96
C VAL A 153 2.85 10.15 7.19
N GLU A 154 2.33 9.94 8.40
CA GLU A 154 3.03 10.24 9.65
C GLU A 154 4.21 9.28 9.81
N ILE A 155 3.98 7.99 9.65
CA ILE A 155 5.02 6.95 9.75
C ILE A 155 6.11 7.15 8.70
N ILE A 156 5.75 7.41 7.44
CA ILE A 156 6.72 7.67 6.38
C ILE A 156 7.53 8.94 6.66
N SER A 157 6.90 9.98 7.19
CA SER A 157 7.60 11.23 7.53
C SER A 157 8.61 11.02 8.67
N LEU A 158 8.25 10.22 9.68
CA LEU A 158 9.16 9.84 10.78
C LEU A 158 10.33 8.99 10.27
N LEU A 159 10.08 8.03 9.38
CA LEU A 159 11.13 7.23 8.75
C LEU A 159 12.08 8.10 7.92
N ALA A 160 11.54 9.09 7.21
CA ALA A 160 12.33 10.03 6.43
C ALA A 160 13.21 10.92 7.30
N ALA A 161 12.65 11.51 8.36
CA ALA A 161 13.40 12.32 9.32
C ALA A 161 14.53 11.50 9.98
N THR A 162 14.23 10.27 10.39
CA THR A 162 15.20 9.34 10.98
C THR A 162 16.35 9.02 10.02
N LYS A 163 16.05 8.80 8.74
CA LYS A 163 17.06 8.54 7.72
C LYS A 163 17.98 9.76 7.55
N VAL A 164 17.42 10.94 7.37
CA VAL A 164 18.18 12.18 7.21
C VAL A 164 19.06 12.45 8.43
N GLN A 165 18.53 12.26 9.64
CA GLN A 165 19.32 12.37 10.87
C GLN A 165 20.51 11.40 10.87
N SER A 166 20.28 10.13 10.54
CA SER A 166 21.33 9.10 10.50
C SER A 166 22.41 9.41 9.48
N GLU A 167 22.04 9.95 8.31
CA GLU A 167 22.98 10.37 7.27
C GLU A 167 23.86 11.53 7.76
N VAL A 168 23.26 12.55 8.39
CA VAL A 168 23.99 13.69 8.97
C VAL A 168 24.94 13.23 10.07
N GLU A 169 24.51 12.34 10.97
CA GLU A 169 25.36 11.78 12.03
C GLU A 169 26.54 11.00 11.46
N GLN A 170 26.33 10.18 10.42
CA GLN A 170 27.40 9.45 9.74
C GLN A 170 28.42 10.41 9.10
N ASP A 171 27.96 11.45 8.42
CA ASP A 171 28.84 12.41 7.77
C ASP A 171 29.60 13.26 8.79
N PHE A 172 28.97 13.64 9.90
CA PHE A 172 29.64 14.30 11.02
C PHE A 172 30.74 13.41 11.62
N LEU A 173 30.47 12.11 11.82
CA LEU A 173 31.46 11.15 12.34
C LEU A 173 32.64 10.95 11.38
N LYS A 174 32.41 11.00 10.06
CA LYS A 174 33.49 10.95 9.06
C LYS A 174 34.38 12.20 9.12
N LEU A 175 33.78 13.38 9.33
CA LEU A 175 34.52 14.65 9.44
C LEU A 175 35.31 14.77 10.76
N LYS A 176 34.89 14.07 11.81
CA LYS A 176 35.56 14.04 13.11
C LYS A 176 36.78 13.10 13.14
N LYS A 177 36.91 12.18 12.19
CA LYS A 177 38.07 11.31 12.01
C LYS A 177 39.11 11.95 11.11
#